data_AF-A0A8J1L1Y0-F1
#
_entry.id   AF-A0A8J1L1Y0-F1
#
_cell.length_a   1.000
_cell.length_b   1.000
_cell.length_c   1.000
_cell.angle_alpha   90.00
_cell.angle_beta   90.00
_cell.angle_gamma   90.00
#
_symmetry.space_group_name_H-M   'P 1'
#
loop_
_entity.id
_entity.type
_entity.pdbx_description
1 polymer ?
#
loop_
_entity_poly.entity_id
_entity_poly.type
_entity_poly.pdbx_seq_one_letter_code
_entity_poly.pdbx_strand_id
1 'polypeptide(L)'
;MRIWWTHRLIYRIPRGMMSQDADLRDTEEKLQSFCEYLNTRLPTIKFTLEFDKTEIHFLDVKVEVRDGKFETDIYRKPTDKITYLDPKSFHPPTTVSGLPYSQLLRVKRIVSTDSVFEERADEMMNNFVKRGYKQEMLEDIKQRVREVDRADLLVKKKARKIDRLPFVSTFSSQSKQVRRIMYRHWHLLQMDQKLKPWTTNPPIMAYKRPPNLRDRLVHAVQEPMKKQENRHVG
;
A
#
# COMPACT_ATOMS: atom_id res chain seq x y z
N MET A 1 11.89 19.53 -19.68
CA MET A 1 11.05 19.86 -18.51
C MET A 1 10.01 18.76 -18.36
N ARG A 2 10.09 17.94 -17.30
CA ARG A 2 9.15 16.84 -17.06
C ARG A 2 8.25 17.27 -15.89
N ILE A 3 7.02 17.63 -16.21
CA ILE A 3 6.02 18.05 -15.23
C ILE A 3 5.23 16.80 -14.82
N TRP A 4 5.36 16.42 -13.55
CA TRP A 4 4.60 15.31 -12.97
C TRP A 4 3.28 15.85 -12.45
N TRP A 5 2.17 15.42 -13.06
CA TRP A 5 0.81 15.75 -12.61
C TRP A 5 0.50 15.04 -11.30
N THR A 6 0.28 15.80 -10.24
CA THR A 6 -0.31 15.33 -9.00
C THR A 6 -1.82 15.55 -9.10
N HIS A 7 -2.62 14.48 -9.11
CA HIS A 7 -4.05 14.57 -8.78
C HIS A 7 -4.47 13.35 -7.98
N ARG A 8 -4.93 13.61 -6.76
CA ARG A 8 -5.78 12.71 -6.02
C ARG A 8 -7.21 12.84 -6.57
N LEU A 9 -7.48 12.22 -7.72
CA LEU A 9 -8.78 11.69 -8.12
C LEU A 9 -8.62 10.91 -9.44
N ILE A 10 -8.67 9.58 -9.33
CA ILE A 10 -8.85 8.68 -10.47
C ILE A 10 -10.33 8.81 -10.89
N TYR A 11 -10.63 9.77 -11.75
CA TYR A 11 -11.72 9.62 -12.70
C TYR A 11 -11.16 9.76 -14.11
N ARG A 12 -11.42 8.73 -14.91
CA ARG A 12 -11.16 8.69 -16.34
C ARG A 12 -11.99 9.81 -16.98
N ILE A 13 -11.38 10.97 -17.21
CA ILE A 13 -11.95 12.05 -18.02
C ILE A 13 -12.31 11.41 -19.38
N PRO A 14 -13.57 11.50 -19.84
CA PRO A 14 -13.95 11.02 -21.16
C PRO A 14 -13.03 11.63 -22.22
N ARG A 15 -12.57 10.81 -23.17
CA ARG A 15 -11.58 11.17 -24.22
C ARG A 15 -12.00 12.33 -25.14
N GLY A 16 -13.11 13.02 -24.88
CA GLY A 16 -13.64 14.15 -25.65
C GLY A 16 -13.52 15.53 -25.00
N MET A 17 -12.91 15.66 -23.80
CA MET A 17 -12.72 16.96 -23.12
C MET A 17 -11.26 17.48 -23.11
N MET A 18 -10.37 16.87 -23.88
CA MET A 18 -9.02 17.42 -24.08
C MET A 18 -9.00 18.18 -25.40
N SER A 19 -8.99 19.51 -25.31
CA SER A 19 -8.58 20.36 -26.44
C SER A 19 -7.16 19.98 -26.86
N GLN A 20 -6.89 19.97 -28.16
CA GLN A 20 -5.67 19.41 -28.75
C GLN A 20 -4.37 20.19 -28.45
N ASP A 21 -4.43 21.25 -27.63
CA ASP A 21 -3.34 22.23 -27.49
C ASP A 21 -2.71 22.35 -26.09
N ALA A 22 -2.86 21.35 -25.21
CA ALA A 22 -2.15 21.38 -23.92
C ALA A 22 -0.70 20.89 -24.08
N ASP A 23 0.17 21.71 -24.68
CA ASP A 23 1.62 21.51 -24.59
C ASP A 23 2.06 21.75 -23.14
N LEU A 24 2.62 20.70 -22.53
CA LEU A 24 2.99 20.62 -21.12
C LEU A 24 4.30 21.35 -20.78
N ARG A 25 4.61 22.43 -21.53
CA ARG A 25 5.85 23.20 -21.49
C ARG A 25 5.59 24.70 -21.35
N ASP A 26 4.52 25.06 -20.65
CA ASP A 26 4.07 26.45 -20.54
C ASP A 26 4.56 27.15 -19.26
N THR A 27 4.39 28.47 -19.21
CA THR A 27 4.87 29.32 -18.11
C THR A 27 4.09 29.11 -16.80
N GLU A 28 4.70 29.52 -15.69
CA GLU A 28 4.07 29.52 -14.37
C GLU A 28 2.73 30.29 -14.38
N GLU A 29 2.65 31.41 -15.10
CA GLU A 29 1.42 32.20 -15.18
C GLU A 29 0.28 31.43 -15.85
N LYS A 30 0.57 30.66 -16.91
CA LYS A 30 -0.44 29.83 -17.57
C LYS A 30 -0.94 28.72 -16.65
N LEU A 31 -0.06 28.09 -15.87
CA LEU A 31 -0.45 27.07 -14.89
C LEU A 31 -1.36 27.66 -13.80
N GLN A 32 -1.05 28.87 -13.32
CA GLN A 32 -1.91 29.59 -12.37
C GLN A 32 -3.28 29.91 -12.99
N SER A 33 -3.29 30.48 -14.20
CA SER A 33 -4.53 30.81 -14.91
C SER A 33 -5.42 29.58 -15.16
N PHE A 34 -4.81 28.42 -15.42
CA PHE A 34 -5.53 27.16 -15.57
C PHE A 34 -6.14 26.70 -14.24
N CYS A 35 -5.42 26.83 -13.12
CA CYS A 35 -5.95 26.51 -11.80
C CYS A 35 -7.12 27.43 -11.42
N GLU A 36 -7.03 28.73 -11.72
CA GLU A 36 -8.12 29.68 -11.54
C GLU A 36 -9.33 29.30 -12.39
N TYR A 37 -9.11 29.01 -13.67
CA TYR A 37 -10.17 28.54 -14.58
C TYR A 37 -10.88 27.30 -14.01
N LEU A 38 -10.14 26.28 -13.54
CA LEU A 38 -10.74 25.09 -12.94
C LEU A 38 -11.61 25.42 -11.72
N ASN A 39 -11.18 26.37 -10.89
CA ASN A 39 -11.93 26.85 -9.73
C ASN A 39 -13.21 27.61 -10.12
N THR A 40 -13.30 28.18 -11.32
CA THR A 40 -14.55 28.79 -11.81
C THR A 40 -15.60 27.77 -12.26
N ARG A 41 -15.20 26.53 -12.59
CA ARG A 41 -16.10 25.53 -13.21
C ARG A 41 -16.91 24.72 -12.20
N LEU A 42 -16.37 24.50 -11.01
CA LEU A 42 -16.99 23.62 -10.00
C LEU A 42 -17.03 24.30 -8.62
N PRO A 43 -18.18 24.87 -8.22
CA PRO A 43 -18.31 25.54 -6.91
C PRO A 43 -18.02 24.62 -5.71
N THR A 44 -18.17 23.31 -5.89
CA THR A 44 -18.02 22.30 -4.85
C THR A 44 -16.59 21.76 -4.68
N ILE A 45 -15.70 22.01 -5.65
CA ILE A 45 -14.33 21.47 -5.65
C ILE A 45 -13.35 22.62 -5.85
N LYS A 46 -12.51 22.88 -4.83
CA LYS A 46 -11.43 23.85 -4.91
C LYS A 46 -10.12 23.15 -5.25
N PHE A 47 -9.52 23.53 -6.37
CA PHE A 47 -8.19 23.15 -6.80
C PHE A 47 -7.16 24.07 -6.16
N THR A 48 -6.09 23.47 -5.65
CA THR A 48 -4.93 24.15 -5.11
C THR A 48 -3.71 23.75 -5.94
N LEU A 49 -2.86 24.73 -6.24
CA LEU A 49 -1.63 24.52 -6.99
C LEU A 49 -0.44 24.65 -6.04
N GLU A 50 0.44 23.66 -6.07
CA GLU A 50 1.71 23.65 -5.33
C GLU A 50 2.80 23.28 -6.34
N PHE A 51 3.79 24.16 -6.51
CA PHE A 51 4.89 23.97 -7.43
C PHE A 51 6.14 24.64 -6.87
N ASP A 52 7.30 24.10 -7.24
CA ASP A 52 8.60 24.63 -6.89
C ASP A 52 9.59 24.20 -7.98
N LYS A 53 10.65 24.98 -8.19
CA LYS A 53 11.61 24.77 -9.28
C LYS A 53 12.69 23.74 -8.93
N THR A 54 12.87 23.47 -7.65
CA THR A 54 13.98 22.70 -7.07
C THR A 54 13.53 21.43 -6.36
N GLU A 55 12.40 21.47 -5.66
CA GLU A 55 11.94 20.38 -4.80
C GLU A 55 10.41 20.32 -4.75
N ILE A 56 9.82 19.15 -4.97
CA ILE A 56 8.38 18.96 -4.77
C ILE A 56 8.09 17.69 -3.99
N HIS A 57 7.06 17.73 -3.16
CA HIS A 57 6.57 16.59 -2.42
C HIS A 57 5.35 15.97 -3.11
N PHE A 58 5.38 14.66 -3.32
CA PHE A 58 4.23 13.91 -3.78
C PHE A 58 4.09 12.59 -3.03
N LEU A 59 2.97 12.44 -2.32
CA LEU A 59 2.70 11.30 -1.45
C LEU A 59 3.83 11.11 -0.42
N ASP A 60 4.60 10.05 -0.58
CA ASP A 60 5.73 9.62 0.25
C ASP A 60 7.08 9.85 -0.42
N VAL A 61 7.11 10.60 -1.51
CA VAL A 61 8.31 10.88 -2.32
C VAL A 61 8.57 12.38 -2.33
N LYS A 62 9.81 12.74 -2.03
CA LYS A 62 10.39 14.05 -2.24
C LYS A 62 11.23 13.96 -3.51
N VAL A 63 10.93 14.80 -4.50
CA VAL A 63 11.66 14.84 -5.78
C VAL A 63 12.45 16.14 -5.80
N GLU A 64 13.76 16.05 -5.97
CA GLU A 64 14.66 17.18 -6.05
C GLU A 64 15.37 17.21 -7.40
N VAL A 65 15.75 18.40 -7.86
CA VAL A 65 16.62 18.59 -9.02
C VAL A 65 18.05 18.87 -8.53
N ARG A 66 18.96 17.94 -8.80
CA ARG A 66 20.41 18.08 -8.51
C ARG A 66 21.20 17.86 -9.79
N ASP A 67 22.06 18.82 -10.15
CA ASP A 67 22.90 18.78 -11.35
C ASP A 67 22.12 18.44 -12.65
N GLY A 68 20.90 18.97 -12.78
CA GLY A 68 20.02 18.73 -13.93
C GLY A 68 19.39 17.33 -13.97
N LYS A 69 19.57 16.51 -12.93
CA LYS A 69 18.95 15.19 -12.77
C LYS A 69 17.91 15.23 -11.65
N PHE A 70 16.90 14.37 -11.78
CA PHE A 70 15.94 14.16 -10.70
C PHE A 70 16.48 13.13 -9.73
N GLU A 71 16.57 13.53 -8.47
CA GLU A 71 16.82 12.64 -7.35
C GLU A 71 15.56 12.54 -6.50
N THR A 72 15.46 11.44 -5.77
CA THR A 72 14.29 11.13 -4.97
C THR A 72 14.70 10.69 -3.59
N ASP A 73 13.92 11.11 -2.60
CA ASP A 73 14.07 10.76 -1.19
C ASP A 73 12.69 10.48 -0.58
N ILE A 74 12.66 9.88 0.60
CA ILE A 74 11.44 9.62 1.33
C ILE A 74 10.89 10.91 1.94
N TYR A 75 9.63 11.22 1.64
CA TYR A 75 8.92 12.32 2.27
C TYR A 75 8.02 11.81 3.39
N ARG A 76 8.09 12.46 4.55
CA ARG A 76 7.15 12.25 5.66
C ARG A 76 6.47 13.56 5.97
N LYS A 77 5.14 13.51 6.12
CA LYS A 77 4.41 14.69 6.56
C LYS A 77 4.84 15.06 7.98
N PRO A 78 4.95 16.36 8.32
CA PRO A 78 5.29 16.79 9.68
C PRO A 78 4.36 16.23 10.76
N THR A 79 3.13 15.87 10.40
CA THR A 79 2.12 15.29 11.29
C THR A 79 2.19 13.76 11.43
N ASP A 80 3.10 13.09 10.72
CA ASP A 80 3.23 11.63 10.78
C ASP A 80 3.86 11.20 12.12
N LYS A 81 3.12 10.37 12.86
CA LYS A 81 3.56 9.85 14.17
C LYS A 81 4.43 8.59 14.07
N ILE A 82 4.71 8.11 12.86
CA ILE A 82 5.56 6.92 12.61
C ILE A 82 5.04 5.72 13.43
N THR A 83 3.74 5.44 13.30
CA THR A 83 3.10 4.39 14.09
C THR A 83 3.30 3.02 13.45
N TYR A 84 4.32 2.29 13.90
CA TYR A 84 4.54 0.91 13.49
C TYR A 84 3.75 -0.10 14.34
N LEU A 85 3.52 -1.28 13.76
CA LEU A 85 2.92 -2.42 14.45
C LEU A 85 3.76 -2.80 15.67
N ASP A 86 3.13 -2.99 16.83
CA ASP A 86 3.81 -3.47 18.02
C ASP A 86 4.25 -4.93 17.84
N PRO A 87 5.53 -5.31 18.06
CA PRO A 87 5.94 -6.70 17.91
C PRO A 87 5.32 -7.64 18.96
N LYS A 88 4.81 -7.12 20.08
CA LYS A 88 4.09 -7.89 21.11
C LYS A 88 2.59 -7.95 20.88
N SER A 89 2.07 -7.26 19.86
CA SER A 89 0.65 -7.35 19.51
C SER A 89 0.29 -8.74 18.99
N PHE A 90 -1.00 -9.09 19.08
CA PHE A 90 -1.50 -10.42 18.71
C PHE A 90 -1.67 -10.60 17.19
N HIS A 91 -0.56 -10.48 16.46
CA HIS A 91 -0.50 -10.66 15.02
C HIS A 91 0.29 -11.92 14.64
N PRO A 92 0.05 -12.50 13.45
CA PRO A 92 0.88 -13.57 12.94
C PRO A 92 2.37 -13.17 12.95
N PRO A 93 3.29 -14.04 13.41
CA PRO A 93 4.72 -13.72 13.47
C PRO A 93 5.29 -13.25 12.14
N THR A 94 4.81 -13.83 11.03
CA THR A 94 5.20 -13.46 9.66
C THR A 94 4.81 -12.03 9.29
N THR A 95 3.69 -11.52 9.84
CA THR A 95 3.24 -10.14 9.63
C THR A 95 4.14 -9.17 10.40
N VAL A 96 4.48 -9.52 11.64
CA VAL A 96 5.38 -8.71 12.48
C VAL A 96 6.76 -8.60 11.84
N SER A 97 7.39 -9.73 11.50
CA SER A 97 8.73 -9.72 10.87
C SER A 97 8.72 -9.19 9.43
N GLY A 98 7.60 -9.33 8.72
CA GLY A 98 7.46 -8.85 7.34
C GLY A 98 7.35 -7.33 7.23
N LEU A 99 6.88 -6.65 8.29
CA LEU A 99 6.68 -5.20 8.26
C LEU A 99 8.01 -4.44 8.03
N PRO A 100 9.08 -4.62 8.85
CA PRO A 100 10.35 -3.92 8.61
C PRO A 100 10.92 -4.17 7.21
N TYR A 101 10.90 -5.44 6.75
CA TYR A 101 11.38 -5.80 5.42
C TYR A 101 10.62 -5.06 4.31
N SER A 102 9.29 -5.03 4.39
CA SER A 102 8.47 -4.33 3.39
C SER A 102 8.68 -2.81 3.39
N GLN A 103 8.93 -2.20 4.55
CA GLN A 103 9.20 -0.76 4.65
C GLN A 103 10.60 -0.42 4.13
N LEU A 104 11.61 -1.21 4.44
CA LEU A 104 12.96 -1.00 3.91
C LEU A 104 13.03 -1.17 2.39
N LEU A 105 12.31 -2.17 1.83
CA LEU A 105 12.15 -2.29 0.38
C LEU A 105 11.49 -1.07 -0.26
N ARG A 106 10.54 -0.43 0.45
CA ARG A 106 9.91 0.81 0.00
C ARG A 106 10.92 1.97 0.01
N VAL A 107 11.71 2.13 1.08
CA VAL A 107 12.79 3.13 1.12
C VAL A 107 13.74 2.93 -0.05
N LYS A 108 14.22 1.71 -0.27
CA LYS A 108 15.14 1.38 -1.37
C LYS A 108 14.56 1.67 -2.76
N ARG A 109 13.25 1.49 -2.93
CA ARG A 109 12.56 1.82 -4.19
C ARG A 109 12.48 3.34 -4.40
N ILE A 110 12.19 4.09 -3.34
CA ILE A 110 11.97 5.54 -3.42
C ILE A 110 13.30 6.25 -3.59
N VAL A 111 14.27 6.00 -2.73
CA VAL A 111 15.53 6.75 -2.69
C VAL A 111 16.37 6.49 -3.93
N SER A 112 17.03 7.52 -4.46
CA SER A 112 17.83 7.42 -5.70
C SER A 112 19.24 6.86 -5.52
N THR A 113 19.91 7.18 -4.41
CA THR A 113 21.33 6.83 -4.16
C THR A 113 21.49 5.91 -2.96
N ASP A 114 22.49 5.03 -2.99
CA ASP A 114 22.76 4.08 -1.91
C ASP A 114 23.17 4.77 -0.59
N SER A 115 23.88 5.90 -0.66
CA SER A 115 24.25 6.68 0.54
C SER A 115 23.03 7.17 1.31
N VAL A 116 22.08 7.79 0.60
CA VAL A 116 20.80 8.25 1.19
C VAL A 116 19.96 7.05 1.63
N PHE A 117 20.02 5.90 0.93
CA PHE A 117 19.33 4.70 1.39
C PHE A 117 19.85 4.25 2.75
N GLU A 118 21.16 4.25 2.98
CA GLU A 118 21.76 3.89 4.26
C GLU A 118 21.28 4.80 5.39
N GLU A 119 21.31 6.12 5.18
CA GLU A 119 20.81 7.12 6.14
C GLU A 119 19.33 6.88 6.48
N ARG A 120 18.47 6.78 5.46
CA ARG A 120 17.03 6.58 5.64
C ARG A 120 16.69 5.21 6.23
N ALA A 121 17.48 4.19 5.93
CA ALA A 121 17.34 2.86 6.51
C ALA A 121 17.69 2.88 8.01
N ASP A 122 18.75 3.58 8.41
CA ASP A 122 19.15 3.70 9.81
C ASP A 122 18.12 4.49 10.63
N GLU A 123 17.62 5.61 10.09
CA GLU A 123 16.48 6.33 10.70
C GLU A 123 15.27 5.41 10.90
N MET A 124 14.94 4.60 9.89
CA MET A 124 13.81 3.67 9.96
C MET A 124 14.05 2.56 10.99
N MET A 125 15.25 1.98 11.03
CA MET A 125 15.63 0.96 12.00
C MET A 125 15.57 1.48 13.43
N ASN A 126 16.10 2.67 13.68
CA ASN A 126 16.01 3.33 14.98
C ASN A 126 14.57 3.45 15.46
N ASN A 127 13.64 3.78 14.55
CA ASN A 127 12.21 3.85 14.89
C ASN A 127 11.60 2.46 15.19
N PHE A 128 12.02 1.41 14.48
CA PHE A 128 11.60 0.03 14.80
C PHE A 128 12.18 -0.47 16.13
N VAL A 129 13.45 -0.16 16.44
CA VAL A 129 14.07 -0.49 17.73
C VAL A 129 13.32 0.20 18.86
N LYS A 130 13.01 1.50 18.73
CA LYS A 130 12.18 2.25 19.70
C LYS A 130 10.79 1.62 19.89
N ARG A 131 10.23 0.98 18.85
CA ARG A 131 8.96 0.25 18.94
C ARG A 131 9.07 -1.12 19.62
N GLY A 132 10.28 -1.62 19.85
CA GLY A 132 10.57 -2.89 20.53
C GLY A 132 10.95 -4.05 19.61
N TYR A 133 11.29 -3.79 18.34
CA TYR A 133 11.83 -4.83 17.44
C TYR A 133 13.28 -5.14 17.83
N LYS A 134 13.68 -6.40 17.69
CA LYS A 134 15.04 -6.85 17.98
C LYS A 134 16.02 -6.31 16.95
N GLN A 135 17.10 -5.69 17.39
CA GLN A 135 18.11 -5.10 16.51
C GLN A 135 18.73 -6.14 15.55
N GLU A 136 19.12 -7.32 16.06
CA GLU A 136 19.67 -8.41 15.24
C GLU A 136 18.77 -8.79 14.05
N MET A 137 17.45 -8.83 14.25
CA MET A 137 16.49 -9.11 13.19
C MET A 137 16.47 -7.97 12.15
N LEU A 138 16.56 -6.72 12.60
CA LEU A 138 16.54 -5.57 11.71
C LEU A 138 17.82 -5.48 10.87
N GLU A 139 18.98 -5.83 11.43
CA GLU A 139 20.24 -5.90 10.70
C GLU A 139 20.21 -6.97 9.60
N ASP A 140 19.74 -8.19 9.91
CA ASP A 140 19.53 -9.24 8.90
C ASP A 140 18.61 -8.77 7.77
N ILE A 141 17.51 -8.11 8.15
CA ILE A 141 16.56 -7.56 7.18
C ILE A 141 17.22 -6.48 6.32
N LYS A 142 17.97 -5.54 6.92
CA LYS A 142 18.66 -4.48 6.19
C LYS A 142 19.67 -5.07 5.21
N GLN A 143 20.46 -6.05 5.64
CA GLN A 143 21.42 -6.73 4.77
C GLN A 143 20.74 -7.40 3.58
N ARG A 144 19.65 -8.14 3.81
CA ARG A 144 18.85 -8.75 2.74
C ARG A 144 18.24 -7.74 1.78
N VAL A 145 17.92 -6.52 2.23
CA VAL A 145 17.42 -5.44 1.36
C VAL A 145 18.55 -4.78 0.59
N ARG A 146 19.75 -4.64 1.18
CA ARG A 146 20.95 -4.15 0.49
C ARG A 146 21.29 -4.97 -0.74
N GLU A 147 21.08 -6.28 -0.69
CA GLU A 147 21.36 -7.19 -1.82
C GLU A 147 20.36 -7.08 -2.99
N VAL A 148 19.19 -6.48 -2.78
CA VAL A 148 18.17 -6.35 -3.84
C VAL A 148 18.49 -5.15 -4.73
N ASP A 149 18.61 -5.34 -6.03
CA ASP A 149 18.76 -4.21 -6.96
C ASP A 149 17.52 -3.30 -6.96
N ARG A 150 17.74 -1.98 -6.91
CA ARG A 150 16.68 -0.99 -7.00
C ARG A 150 15.94 -1.07 -8.34
N ALA A 151 16.66 -1.33 -9.45
CA ALA A 151 16.03 -1.42 -10.77
C ALA A 151 14.92 -2.50 -10.80
N ASP A 152 15.18 -3.64 -10.15
CA ASP A 152 14.22 -4.73 -10.00
C ASP A 152 12.97 -4.38 -9.18
N LEU A 153 13.07 -3.39 -8.27
CA LEU A 153 11.96 -2.92 -7.44
C LEU A 153 11.04 -1.92 -8.17
N LEU A 154 11.56 -1.26 -9.20
CA LEU A 154 10.81 -0.31 -10.03
C LEU A 154 9.98 -1.02 -11.11
N VAL A 155 10.37 -2.25 -11.49
CA VAL A 155 9.64 -3.03 -12.47
C VAL A 155 8.37 -3.63 -11.86
N LYS A 156 7.23 -3.40 -12.53
CA LYS A 156 5.96 -4.04 -12.16
C LYS A 156 6.01 -5.54 -12.47
N LYS A 157 6.19 -6.35 -11.43
CA LYS A 157 6.16 -7.82 -11.56
C LYS A 157 4.71 -8.31 -11.71
N LYS A 158 4.48 -9.22 -12.68
CA LYS A 158 3.20 -9.91 -12.81
C LYS A 158 2.98 -10.80 -11.59
N ALA A 159 1.78 -10.78 -11.02
CA ALA A 159 1.43 -11.67 -9.93
C ALA A 159 1.57 -13.13 -10.39
N ARG A 160 2.34 -13.92 -9.64
CA ARG A 160 2.41 -15.37 -9.88
C ARG A 160 1.07 -15.97 -9.47
N LYS A 161 0.41 -16.68 -10.39
CA LYS A 161 -0.75 -17.50 -10.03
C LYS A 161 -0.24 -18.66 -9.19
N ILE A 162 -0.59 -18.67 -7.92
CA ILE A 162 -0.24 -19.77 -7.03
C ILE A 162 -1.39 -20.77 -7.09
N ASP A 163 -1.13 -21.95 -7.64
CA ASP A 163 -2.09 -23.05 -7.70
C ASP A 163 -2.10 -23.83 -6.37
N ARG A 164 -2.48 -23.13 -5.30
CA ARG A 164 -2.64 -23.70 -3.96
C ARG A 164 -3.88 -23.16 -3.30
N LEU A 165 -4.67 -24.05 -2.71
CA LEU A 165 -5.88 -23.70 -1.99
C LEU A 165 -5.54 -22.83 -0.75
N PRO A 166 -6.20 -21.67 -0.56
CA PRO A 166 -6.07 -20.92 0.68
C PRO A 166 -6.97 -21.52 1.76
N PHE A 167 -6.41 -21.87 2.91
CA PHE A 167 -7.17 -22.14 4.12
C PHE A 167 -7.25 -20.87 4.95
N VAL A 168 -8.43 -20.24 4.97
CA VAL A 168 -8.64 -18.95 5.66
C VAL A 168 -9.25 -19.19 7.05
N SER A 169 -8.52 -18.81 8.10
CA SER A 169 -8.98 -18.90 9.49
C SER A 169 -8.72 -17.60 10.25
N THR A 170 -9.40 -17.36 11.37
CA THR A 170 -9.04 -16.28 12.29
C THR A 170 -7.73 -16.63 13.01
N PHE A 171 -6.81 -15.66 13.16
CA PHE A 171 -5.58 -15.89 13.92
C PHE A 171 -5.87 -16.06 15.42
N SER A 172 -5.25 -17.07 16.03
CA SER A 172 -5.44 -17.47 17.43
C SER A 172 -4.19 -18.18 17.98
N SER A 173 -4.12 -18.39 19.29
CA SER A 173 -3.03 -19.15 19.93
C SER A 173 -2.90 -20.57 19.36
N GLN A 174 -4.03 -21.17 19.01
CA GLN A 174 -4.12 -22.51 18.43
C GLN A 174 -3.77 -22.56 16.94
N SER A 175 -3.54 -21.42 16.27
CA SER A 175 -3.29 -21.37 14.83
C SER A 175 -2.07 -22.21 14.39
N LYS A 176 -1.03 -22.30 15.24
CA LYS A 176 0.12 -23.18 15.00
C LYS A 176 -0.24 -24.66 15.07
N GLN A 177 -1.08 -25.03 16.04
CA GLN A 177 -1.55 -26.40 16.21
C GLN A 177 -2.47 -26.81 15.05
N VAL A 178 -3.41 -25.95 14.65
CA VAL A 178 -4.29 -26.15 13.50
C VAL A 178 -3.46 -26.36 12.22
N ARG A 179 -2.46 -25.49 11.98
CA ARG A 179 -1.53 -25.67 10.85
C ARG A 179 -0.83 -27.03 10.90
N ARG A 180 -0.31 -27.42 12.06
CA ARG A 180 0.40 -28.70 12.23
C ARG A 180 -0.49 -29.90 11.95
N ILE A 181 -1.71 -29.92 12.49
CA ILE A 181 -2.69 -31.00 12.30
C ILE A 181 -3.05 -31.10 10.82
N MET A 182 -3.40 -29.97 10.20
CA MET A 182 -3.78 -29.93 8.80
C MET A 182 -2.68 -30.44 7.88
N TYR A 183 -1.43 -30.04 8.11
CA TYR A 183 -0.30 -30.49 7.28
C TYR A 183 0.01 -31.98 7.52
N ARG A 184 -0.08 -32.45 8.77
CA ARG A 184 0.12 -33.87 9.12
C ARG A 184 -0.91 -34.79 8.45
N HIS A 185 -2.17 -34.37 8.45
CA HIS A 185 -3.29 -35.18 7.98
C HIS A 185 -3.75 -34.80 6.56
N TRP A 186 -2.97 -34.00 5.82
CA TRP A 186 -3.32 -33.56 4.48
C TRP A 186 -3.54 -34.74 3.52
N HIS A 187 -2.77 -35.81 3.69
CA HIS A 187 -2.89 -37.05 2.92
C HIS A 187 -4.29 -37.67 2.97
N LEU A 188 -5.05 -37.51 4.08
CA LEU A 188 -6.42 -38.02 4.18
C LEU A 188 -7.34 -37.41 3.12
N LEU A 189 -7.15 -36.13 2.79
CA LEU A 189 -7.91 -35.44 1.74
C LEU A 189 -7.43 -35.81 0.33
N GLN A 190 -6.25 -36.42 0.20
CA GLN A 190 -5.73 -36.93 -1.06
C GLN A 190 -6.19 -38.37 -1.36
N MET A 191 -6.63 -39.11 -0.32
CA MET A 191 -7.18 -40.46 -0.45
C MET A 191 -8.57 -40.44 -1.10
N ASP A 192 -9.33 -39.36 -0.95
CA ASP A 192 -10.62 -39.18 -1.64
C ASP A 192 -10.41 -38.84 -3.12
N GLN A 193 -10.90 -39.70 -4.02
CA GLN A 193 -10.79 -39.52 -5.46
C GLN A 193 -11.43 -38.21 -5.97
N LYS A 194 -12.48 -37.70 -5.30
CA LYS A 194 -13.15 -36.45 -5.68
C LYS A 194 -12.32 -35.22 -5.31
N LEU A 195 -11.61 -35.29 -4.18
CA LEU A 195 -10.84 -34.15 -3.65
C LEU A 195 -9.39 -34.13 -4.16
N LYS A 196 -8.84 -35.28 -4.54
CA LYS A 196 -7.46 -35.45 -5.03
C LYS A 196 -7.01 -34.41 -6.08
N PRO A 197 -7.82 -34.01 -7.07
CA PRO A 197 -7.41 -32.97 -8.03
C PRO A 197 -7.12 -31.60 -7.39
N TRP A 198 -7.82 -31.29 -6.29
CA TRP A 198 -7.75 -30.00 -5.58
C TRP A 198 -6.77 -30.02 -4.41
N THR A 199 -6.28 -31.20 -4.01
CA THR A 199 -5.47 -31.40 -2.80
C THR A 199 -4.03 -31.84 -3.10
N THR A 200 -3.57 -31.68 -4.35
CA THR A 200 -2.20 -31.99 -4.78
C THR A 200 -1.14 -31.36 -3.88
N ASN A 201 -1.31 -30.08 -3.55
CA ASN A 201 -0.42 -29.34 -2.65
C ASN A 201 -1.12 -28.98 -1.34
N PRO A 202 -0.42 -28.99 -0.19
CA PRO A 202 -0.99 -28.51 1.06
C PRO A 202 -1.40 -27.04 0.95
N PRO A 203 -2.43 -26.62 1.68
CA PRO A 203 -3.04 -25.32 1.50
C PRO A 203 -2.16 -24.22 2.09
N ILE A 204 -2.34 -23.01 1.60
CA ILE A 204 -1.71 -21.82 2.18
C ILE A 204 -2.53 -21.40 3.39
N MET A 205 -1.89 -21.33 4.55
CA MET A 205 -2.52 -20.78 5.74
C MET A 205 -2.66 -19.27 5.59
N ALA A 206 -3.90 -18.79 5.49
CA ALA A 206 -4.21 -17.38 5.47
C ALA A 206 -4.98 -17.02 6.75
N TYR A 207 -4.61 -15.91 7.37
CA TYR A 207 -5.24 -15.46 8.60
C TYR A 207 -6.05 -14.18 8.37
N LYS A 208 -7.33 -14.22 8.75
CA LYS A 208 -8.17 -13.02 8.81
C LYS A 208 -8.12 -12.39 10.20
N ARG A 209 -8.36 -11.08 10.25
CA ARG A 209 -8.51 -10.36 11.52
C ARG A 209 -9.75 -10.86 12.29
N PRO A 210 -9.69 -10.96 13.63
CA PRO A 210 -10.89 -11.17 14.42
C PRO A 210 -11.84 -9.95 14.33
N PRO A 211 -13.15 -10.13 14.56
CA PRO A 211 -14.09 -9.01 14.63
C PRO A 211 -13.72 -8.10 15.81
N ASN A 212 -13.61 -6.81 15.55
CA ASN A 212 -13.34 -5.79 16.58
C ASN A 212 -14.64 -5.12 17.05
N LEU A 213 -14.53 -4.22 18.03
CA LEU A 213 -15.69 -3.50 18.57
C LEU A 213 -16.46 -2.76 17.48
N ARG A 214 -15.77 -2.13 16.52
CA ARG A 214 -16.41 -1.47 15.39
C ARG A 214 -17.27 -2.44 14.58
N ASP A 215 -16.77 -3.63 14.27
CA ASP A 215 -17.54 -4.63 13.51
C ASP A 215 -18.77 -5.14 14.28
N ARG A 216 -18.75 -5.06 15.61
CA ARG A 216 -19.88 -5.49 16.45
C ARG A 216 -20.90 -4.38 16.70
N LEU A 217 -20.44 -3.14 16.83
CA LEU A 217 -21.25 -2.01 17.28
C LEU A 217 -21.84 -1.16 16.14
N VAL A 218 -21.32 -1.26 14.92
CA VAL A 218 -21.73 -0.39 13.79
C VAL A 218 -22.86 -0.99 12.95
N HIS A 219 -23.30 -2.20 13.24
CA HIS A 219 -24.52 -2.76 12.66
C HIS A 219 -25.72 -2.36 13.52
N ALA A 220 -26.30 -1.19 13.24
CA ALA A 220 -27.68 -0.93 13.64
C ALA A 220 -28.58 -1.88 12.84
N VAL A 221 -29.43 -2.64 13.54
CA VAL A 221 -30.52 -3.38 12.89
C VAL A 221 -31.49 -2.32 12.35
N GLN A 222 -31.28 -1.85 11.13
CA GLN A 222 -32.32 -1.13 10.42
C GLN A 222 -33.25 -2.18 9.82
N GLU A 223 -34.52 -2.16 10.22
CA GLU A 223 -35.54 -2.88 9.48
C GLU A 223 -35.48 -2.45 8.01
N PRO A 224 -35.56 -3.38 7.05
CA PRO A 224 -35.57 -3.01 5.65
C PRO A 224 -36.71 -2.02 5.41
N MET A 225 -36.38 -0.84 4.86
CA MET A 225 -37.39 0.17 4.54
C MET A 225 -38.49 -0.48 3.70
N LYS A 226 -39.74 -0.43 4.19
CA LYS A 226 -40.91 -0.87 3.43
C LYS A 226 -40.91 -0.08 2.12
N LYS A 227 -40.75 -0.78 1.00
CA LYS A 227 -40.89 -0.21 -0.35
C LYS A 227 -42.27 0.46 -0.40
N GLN A 228 -42.32 1.77 -0.58
CA GLN A 228 -43.58 2.45 -0.84
C GLN A 228 -44.14 1.88 -2.16
N GLU A 229 -45.30 1.23 -2.07
CA GLU A 229 -46.09 0.89 -3.26
C GLU A 229 -46.50 2.21 -3.92
N ASN A 230 -45.88 2.54 -5.05
CA ASN A 230 -46.38 3.57 -5.95
C ASN A 230 -47.72 3.09 -6.51
N ARG A 231 -48.82 3.41 -5.82
CA ARG A 231 -50.16 3.35 -6.38
C ARG A 231 -50.25 4.44 -7.45
N HIS A 232 -50.05 4.03 -8.70
CA HIS A 232 -50.60 4.77 -9.84
C HIS A 232 -52.12 4.67 -9.73
N VAL A 233 -52.77 5.79 -9.42
CA VAL A 233 -54.20 5.98 -9.70
C VAL A 233 -54.23 6.97 -10.86
N GLY A 234 -54.80 6.51 -11.97
CA GLY A 234 -54.95 7.27 -13.21
C GLY A 234 -56.04 8.33 -13.14
#